data_AF-A0A9D1XET0-F1
#
_entry.id   AF-A0A9D1XET0-F1
#
_cell.length_a   1.000
_cell.length_b   1.000
_cell.length_c   1.000
_cell.angle_alpha   90.00
_cell.angle_beta   90.00
_cell.angle_gamma   90.00
#
_symmetry.space_group_name_H-M   'P 1'
#
loop_
_entity.id
_entity.type
_entity.pdbx_description
1 polymer ?
#
loop_
_entity_poly.entity_id
_entity_poly.type
_entity_poly.pdbx_seq_one_letter_code
_entity_poly.pdbx_strand_id
1 'polypeptide(L)' 'MRASGILLPVASLPSRYGIGCFSKEAYTFVDNLKKAGQKYWQILPLGPTGYGDSPYQSFST' A
#
# COMPACT_ATOMS: atom_id res chain seq x y z
N MET A 1 24.54 5.89 1.98
CA MET A 1 24.06 4.63 1.37
C MET A 1 22.94 4.98 0.40
N ARG A 2 22.92 4.46 -0.84
CA ARG A 2 21.86 4.74 -1.83
C ARG A 2 20.80 3.63 -1.81
N ALA A 3 19.53 3.98 -1.94
CA ALA A 3 18.40 3.05 -1.93
C ALA A 3 17.26 3.55 -2.84
N SER A 4 16.36 2.65 -3.22
CA SER A 4 15.17 2.94 -4.03
C SER A 4 13.95 2.18 -3.47
N GLY A 5 12.76 2.59 -3.90
CA GLY A 5 11.51 1.98 -3.47
C GLY A 5 10.36 2.26 -4.43
N ILE A 6 9.18 1.71 -4.10
CA ILE A 6 7.94 1.90 -4.85
C ILE A 6 6.90 2.59 -3.97
N LEU A 7 6.16 3.54 -4.54
CA LEU A 7 4.92 4.07 -3.97
C LEU A 7 3.75 3.26 -4.51
N LEU A 8 3.03 2.57 -3.63
CA LEU A 8 1.81 1.85 -3.98
C LEU A 8 0.84 1.88 -2.78
N PRO A 9 -0.36 2.48 -2.89
CA PRO A 9 -1.37 2.38 -1.85
C PRO A 9 -1.77 0.92 -1.60
N VAL A 10 -2.04 0.55 -0.35
CA VAL A 10 -2.48 -0.82 0.00
C VAL A 10 -3.77 -1.20 -0.73
N ALA A 11 -4.69 -0.25 -0.87
CA ALA A 11 -5.94 -0.42 -1.61
C ALA A 11 -5.75 -0.80 -3.09
N SER A 12 -4.58 -0.52 -3.68
CA SER A 12 -4.22 -0.85 -5.06
C SER A 12 -3.63 -2.25 -5.22
N LEU A 13 -3.41 -2.99 -4.12
CA LEU A 13 -3.00 -4.39 -4.22
C LEU A 13 -4.07 -5.22 -4.93
N PRO A 14 -3.67 -6.24 -5.72
CA PRO A 14 -4.62 -7.15 -6.33
C PRO A 14 -5.43 -7.87 -5.23
N SER A 15 -6.74 -7.99 -5.45
CA SER A 15 -7.64 -8.60 -4.49
C SER A 15 -8.87 -9.16 -5.19
N ARG A 16 -9.37 -10.28 -4.65
CA ARG A 16 -10.62 -10.92 -5.12
C ARG A 16 -11.88 -10.29 -4.52
N TYR A 17 -11.74 -9.32 -3.62
CA TYR A 17 -12.83 -8.72 -2.86
C TYR A 17 -13.07 -7.24 -3.18
N GLY A 18 -12.57 -6.77 -4.34
CA GLY A 18 -12.81 -5.42 -4.85
C GLY A 18 -11.80 -4.35 -4.41
N ILE A 19 -11.08 -4.57 -3.30
CA ILE A 19 -10.04 -3.65 -2.82
C ILE A 19 -8.85 -4.40 -2.22
N GLY A 20 -7.65 -3.89 -2.42
CA GLY A 20 -6.43 -4.39 -1.80
C GLY A 20 -6.47 -4.28 -0.28
N CYS A 21 -5.92 -5.27 0.42
CA CYS A 21 -5.88 -5.31 1.88
C CYS A 21 -4.58 -5.95 2.38
N PHE A 22 -4.40 -5.99 3.70
CA PHE A 22 -3.27 -6.66 4.35
C PHE A 22 -3.46 -8.18 4.37
N SER A 23 -3.44 -8.79 3.19
CA SER A 23 -3.60 -10.23 2.96
C SER A 23 -2.34 -10.86 2.35
N LYS A 24 -2.45 -12.09 1.83
CA LYS A 24 -1.35 -12.83 1.18
C LYS A 24 -0.68 -12.04 0.04
N GLU A 25 -1.45 -11.24 -0.66
CA GLU A 25 -1.00 -10.42 -1.78
C GLU A 25 -0.05 -9.31 -1.32
N ALA A 26 -0.23 -8.76 -0.13
CA ALA A 26 0.70 -7.78 0.46
C ALA A 26 2.07 -8.41 0.74
N TYR A 27 2.10 -9.61 1.32
CA TYR A 27 3.35 -10.37 1.51
C TYR A 27 4.02 -10.70 0.18
N THR A 28 3.24 -11.15 -0.79
CA THR A 28 3.74 -11.44 -2.15
C THR A 28 4.35 -10.18 -2.79
N PHE A 29 3.74 -9.01 -2.59
CA PHE A 29 4.28 -7.74 -3.08
C PHE A 29 5.60 -7.38 -2.39
N VAL A 30 5.70 -7.52 -1.06
CA VAL A 30 6.95 -7.30 -0.32
C VAL A 30 8.05 -8.26 -0.76
N ASP A 31 7.73 -9.53 -1.00
CA ASP A 31 8.69 -10.51 -1.54
C ASP A 31 9.19 -10.10 -2.93
N ASN A 32 8.31 -9.55 -3.77
CA ASN A 32 8.69 -9.02 -5.09
C ASN A 32 9.58 -7.78 -4.97
N LEU A 33 9.28 -6.85 -4.06
CA LEU A 33 10.16 -5.71 -3.77
C LEU A 33 11.55 -6.16 -3.35
N LYS A 34 11.61 -7.14 -2.43
CA LYS A 34 12.87 -7.73 -1.97
C LYS A 34 13.66 -8.36 -3.12
N LYS A 35 13.01 -9.16 -3.97
CA LYS A 35 13.64 -9.76 -5.17
C LYS A 35 14.14 -8.70 -6.16
N ALA A 36 13.42 -7.59 -6.30
CA ALA A 36 13.78 -6.46 -7.15
C ALA A 36 14.83 -5.52 -6.52
N GLY A 37 15.34 -5.83 -5.32
CA GLY A 37 16.33 -4.99 -4.62
C GLY A 37 15.78 -3.69 -4.04
N GLN A 38 14.46 -3.47 -4.09
CA GLN A 38 13.80 -2.32 -3.51
C GLN A 38 13.89 -2.38 -1.99
N LYS A 39 14.14 -1.24 -1.35
CA LYS A 39 14.34 -1.13 0.11
C LYS A 39 13.18 -0.44 0.81
N TYR A 40 12.36 0.30 0.07
CA TYR A 40 11.22 1.02 0.62
C TYR A 40 9.93 0.67 -0.12
N TRP A 41 8.85 0.64 0.64
CA TRP A 41 7.48 0.69 0.14
C TRP A 41 6.81 1.90 0.79
N GLN A 42 6.47 2.90 -0.02
CA GLN A 42 5.70 4.04 0.43
C GLN A 42 4.21 3.76 0.19
N ILE A 43 3.38 4.09 1.17
CA ILE A 43 1.92 3.97 1.12
C ILE A 43 1.25 5.32 1.38
N LEU A 44 -0.04 5.42 1.08
CA LEU A 44 -0.88 6.55 1.50
C LEU A 44 -1.37 6.35 2.94
N PRO A 45 -1.93 7.38 3.61
CA PRO A 45 -2.47 7.23 4.95
C PRO A 45 -3.52 6.10 5.05
N LEU A 46 -3.56 5.43 6.20
CA LEU A 46 -4.41 4.25 6.46
C LEU A 46 -5.69 4.56 7.25
N GLY A 47 -5.99 5.85 7.46
CA GLY A 47 -7.20 6.27 8.14
C GLY A 47 -8.46 5.91 7.35
N PRO A 48 -9.63 5.76 8.02
CA PRO A 48 -10.89 5.53 7.34
C PRO A 48 -11.24 6.71 6.43
N THR A 49 -11.52 6.44 5.17
CA THR A 49 -11.91 7.47 4.20
C THR A 49 -13.37 7.88 4.37
N GLY A 50 -13.66 9.16 4.13
CA GLY A 50 -15.02 9.69 4.03
C GLY A 50 -15.52 9.76 2.58
N TYR A 51 -16.54 10.60 2.35
CA TYR A 51 -17.04 10.88 1.00
C TYR A 51 -15.91 11.44 0.11
N GLY A 52 -15.72 10.83 -1.06
CA GLY A 52 -14.64 11.16 -2.01
C GLY A 52 -13.39 10.29 -1.88
N ASP A 53 -13.38 9.31 -0.97
CA ASP A 53 -12.38 8.23 -0.87
C ASP A 53 -10.92 8.70 -0.72
N SER A 54 -10.72 9.96 -0.33
CA SER A 54 -9.39 10.54 -0.13
C SER A 54 -8.78 10.01 1.17
N PRO A 55 -7.59 9.37 1.12
CA PRO A 55 -6.89 8.91 2.33
C PRO A 55 -6.40 10.08 3.19
N TYR A 56 -6.44 11.32 2.68
CA TYR A 56 -6.09 12.52 3.42
C TYR A 56 -7.30 13.19 4.11
N GLN A 57 -8.51 12.65 3.93
CA GLN A 57 -9.74 13.13 4.55
C GLN A 57 -10.31 12.06 5.48
N SER A 58 -9.60 11.82 6.58
CA SER A 58 -9.93 10.82 7.59
C SER A 58 -10.76 11.41 8.74
N PHE A 59 -11.60 10.57 9.37
CA PHE A 59 -12.34 10.92 10.59
C PHE A 59 -11.48 10.87 11.87
N SER A 60 -10.24 10.40 11.77
CA SER A 60 -9.31 10.22 12.89
C SER A 60 -7.88 10.49 12.44
N THR A 61 -7.08 11.10 13.32
CA THR A 61 -5.68 11.47 13.12
C THR A 61 -4.76 10.59 13.95
#